data_AF-A0A0L9UF14-F1
#
_entry.id   AF-A0A0L9UF14-F1
#
_cell.length_a   1.000
_cell.length_b   1.000
_cell.length_c   1.000
_cell.angle_alpha   90.00
_cell.angle_beta   90.00
_cell.angle_gamma   90.00
#
_symmetry.space_group_name_H-M   'P 1'
#
loop_
_entity.id
_entity.type
_entity.pdbx_description
1 polymer ?
#
loop_
_entity_poly.entity_id
_entity_poly.type
_entity_poly.pdbx_seq_one_letter_code
_entity_poly.pdbx_strand_id
1 'polypeptide(L)'
;MKRYAAPAAAPSPVENNDKIEKPLAPASPPPKLERKNSLEEEPKTLLQEEMDNAREAALKIINSHTKEEALKIFLTGLVPVETTSKQVKKDVVVSDCDDYE
;
A
#
# COMPACT_ATOMS: atom_id res chain seq x y z
N MET A 1 46.36 -37.21 -16.26
CA MET A 1 46.32 -37.99 -17.53
C MET A 1 44.88 -38.33 -17.90
N LYS A 2 44.55 -38.05 -19.17
CA LYS A 2 43.49 -38.58 -20.08
C LYS A 2 42.41 -39.51 -19.50
N ARG A 3 41.14 -39.11 -19.70
CA ARG A 3 39.95 -39.99 -19.59
C ARG A 3 39.78 -40.77 -20.89
N TYR A 4 39.60 -42.09 -20.78
CA TYR A 4 39.17 -42.97 -21.87
C TYR A 4 37.68 -43.28 -21.71
N ALA A 5 36.98 -43.26 -22.84
CA ALA A 5 35.56 -43.61 -22.96
C ALA A 5 35.38 -45.14 -22.99
N ALA A 6 34.24 -45.63 -22.49
CA ALA A 6 33.74 -46.97 -22.75
C ALA A 6 32.20 -46.95 -22.85
N PRO A 7 31.59 -47.87 -23.62
CA PRO A 7 30.33 -47.63 -24.33
C PRO A 7 29.11 -48.39 -23.79
N ALA A 8 27.97 -47.97 -24.34
CA ALA A 8 26.59 -48.42 -24.21
C ALA A 8 26.35 -49.90 -23.84
N ALA A 9 25.54 -50.10 -22.80
CA ALA A 9 24.81 -51.33 -22.50
C ALA A 9 23.33 -51.18 -22.92
N ALA A 10 22.81 -52.23 -23.55
CA ALA A 10 21.42 -52.37 -24.00
C ALA A 10 20.49 -52.86 -22.86
N PRO A 11 19.19 -53.10 -23.11
CA PRO A 11 18.04 -52.47 -22.46
C PRO A 11 17.53 -53.18 -21.19
N SER A 12 17.00 -52.40 -20.24
CA SER A 12 16.28 -52.91 -19.07
C SER A 12 14.81 -53.25 -19.39
N PRO A 13 14.22 -54.24 -18.70
CA PRO A 13 12.84 -54.67 -18.93
C PRO A 13 11.81 -53.70 -18.35
N VAL A 14 10.63 -53.74 -18.95
CA VAL A 14 9.43 -52.96 -18.63
C VAL A 14 8.94 -53.28 -17.22
N GLU A 15 8.83 -52.27 -16.36
CA GLU A 15 8.19 -52.38 -15.05
C GLU A 15 6.99 -51.42 -15.01
N ASN A 16 5.80 -51.99 -15.17
CA ASN A 16 4.53 -51.26 -15.12
C ASN A 16 4.31 -50.77 -13.70
N ASN A 17 4.31 -49.45 -13.51
CA ASN A 17 3.87 -48.83 -12.26
C ASN A 17 2.54 -48.13 -12.50
N ASP A 18 1.45 -48.83 -12.17
CA ASP A 18 0.13 -48.27 -11.94
C ASP A 18 0.22 -47.22 -10.81
N LYS A 19 0.48 -45.97 -11.17
CA LYS A 19 0.31 -44.84 -10.25
C LYS A 19 -1.12 -44.35 -10.38
N ILE A 20 -1.94 -44.88 -9.48
CA ILE A 20 -3.32 -44.46 -9.23
C ILE A 20 -3.37 -42.94 -9.08
N GLU A 21 -4.10 -42.28 -9.98
CA GLU A 21 -4.38 -40.84 -9.90
C GLU A 21 -5.11 -40.54 -8.58
N LYS A 22 -4.50 -39.70 -7.74
CA LYS A 22 -5.12 -39.15 -6.54
C LYS A 22 -6.18 -38.13 -6.99
N PRO A 23 -7.48 -38.31 -6.69
CA PRO A 23 -8.49 -37.34 -7.10
C PRO A 23 -8.21 -35.98 -6.45
N LEU A 24 -8.20 -34.93 -7.27
CA LEU A 24 -8.09 -33.54 -6.82
C LEU A 24 -9.32 -33.20 -5.98
N ALA A 25 -9.17 -33.25 -4.66
CA ALA A 25 -10.20 -32.83 -3.72
C ALA A 25 -10.59 -31.36 -4.00
N PRO A 26 -11.88 -30.98 -3.88
CA PRO A 26 -12.31 -29.62 -4.10
C PRO A 26 -11.56 -28.70 -3.13
N ALA A 27 -10.88 -27.68 -3.69
CA ALA A 27 -10.22 -26.66 -2.89
C ALA A 27 -11.24 -26.08 -1.90
N SER A 28 -10.88 -26.07 -0.61
CA SER A 28 -11.66 -25.40 0.44
C SER A 28 -12.06 -24.00 -0.04
N PRO A 29 -13.32 -23.57 0.14
CA PRO A 29 -13.66 -22.19 -0.14
C PRO A 29 -12.74 -21.28 0.70
N PRO A 30 -12.30 -20.14 0.15
CA PRO A 30 -11.48 -19.21 0.90
C PRO A 30 -12.22 -18.79 2.17
N PRO A 31 -11.52 -18.62 3.31
CA PRO A 31 -12.15 -18.14 4.53
C PRO A 31 -12.90 -16.84 4.22
N LYS A 32 -14.17 -16.80 4.60
CA LYS A 32 -15.00 -15.61 4.41
C LYS A 32 -14.35 -14.47 5.17
N LEU A 33 -13.93 -13.43 4.44
CA LEU A 33 -13.42 -12.20 5.05
C LEU A 33 -14.59 -11.54 5.80
N GLU A 34 -14.56 -11.62 7.12
CA GLU A 34 -15.52 -10.88 7.94
C GLU A 34 -15.08 -9.43 8.04
N ARG A 35 -15.97 -8.50 7.67
CA ARG A 35 -15.73 -7.08 7.94
C ARG A 35 -15.63 -6.92 9.45
N LYS A 36 -14.49 -6.42 9.93
CA LYS A 36 -14.36 -5.95 11.31
C LYS A 36 -14.99 -4.56 11.40
N ASN A 37 -15.69 -4.27 12.49
CA ASN A 37 -16.28 -2.97 12.73
C ASN A 37 -15.15 -1.99 13.11
N SER A 38 -14.48 -1.45 12.09
CA SER A 38 -13.34 -0.54 12.21
C SER A 38 -13.72 0.86 12.72
N LEU A 39 -15.02 1.15 12.82
CA LEU A 39 -15.55 2.48 13.19
C LEU A 39 -15.04 3.01 14.53
N GLU A 40 -14.74 2.14 15.50
CA GLU A 40 -14.25 2.57 16.83
C GLU A 40 -12.73 2.60 16.94
N GLU A 41 -12.02 1.96 16.01
CA GLU A 41 -10.56 1.97 15.92
C GLU A 41 -10.06 3.12 15.04
N GLU A 42 -10.92 3.64 14.16
CA GLU A 42 -10.60 4.75 13.26
C GLU A 42 -10.58 6.11 13.99
N PRO A 43 -9.67 7.01 13.58
CA PRO A 43 -9.69 8.37 14.08
C PRO A 43 -10.99 9.06 13.62
N LYS A 44 -11.77 9.54 14.60
CA LYS A 44 -13.02 10.26 14.34
C LYS A 44 -12.72 11.57 13.61
N THR A 45 -13.48 11.84 12.57
CA THR A 45 -13.47 13.14 11.90
C THR A 45 -14.19 14.18 12.76
N LEU A 46 -13.83 15.45 12.58
CA LEU A 46 -14.52 16.56 13.23
C LEU A 46 -15.98 16.67 12.75
N LEU A 47 -16.88 17.05 13.65
CA LEU A 47 -18.23 17.48 13.32
C LEU A 47 -18.21 18.85 12.62
N GLN A 48 -19.33 19.24 12.00
CA GLN A 48 -19.42 20.51 11.27
C GLN A 48 -19.09 21.73 12.15
N GLU A 49 -19.64 21.79 13.36
CA GLU A 49 -19.36 22.87 14.32
C GLU A 49 -17.88 22.92 14.70
N GLU A 50 -17.26 21.76 14.94
CA GLU A 50 -15.83 21.67 15.26
C GLU A 50 -14.96 22.11 14.07
N MET A 51 -15.37 21.80 12.84
CA MET A 51 -14.72 22.29 11.64
C MET A 51 -14.83 23.80 11.48
N ASP A 52 -16.00 24.39 11.74
CA ASP A 52 -16.20 25.84 11.67
C ASP A 52 -15.34 26.55 12.72
N ASN A 53 -15.35 26.06 13.96
CA ASN A 53 -14.49 26.55 15.04
C ASN A 53 -12.99 26.43 14.69
N ALA A 54 -12.57 25.30 14.13
CA ALA A 54 -11.17 25.09 13.71
C ALA A 54 -10.77 26.07 12.59
N ARG A 55 -11.66 26.34 11.63
CA ARG A 55 -11.43 27.32 10.56
C ARG A 55 -11.29 28.73 11.10
N GLU A 56 -12.15 29.15 12.02
CA GLU A 56 -12.06 30.47 12.66
C GLU A 56 -10.75 30.63 13.45
N ALA A 57 -10.37 29.61 14.21
CA ALA A 57 -9.11 29.60 14.95
C ALA A 57 -7.89 29.68 14.02
N ALA A 58 -7.91 28.93 12.91
CA ALA A 58 -6.85 28.98 11.91
C ALA A 58 -6.73 30.36 11.25
N LEU A 59 -7.85 30.99 10.88
CA LEU A 59 -7.87 32.35 10.32
C LEU A 59 -7.28 33.38 11.29
N LYS A 60 -7.61 33.26 12.58
CA LYS A 60 -7.04 34.13 13.61
C LYS A 60 -5.52 34.02 13.67
N ILE A 61 -4.98 32.80 13.63
CA ILE A 61 -3.53 32.57 13.64
C ILE A 61 -2.87 33.18 12.41
N ILE A 62 -3.42 32.94 11.21
CA ILE A 62 -2.89 33.46 9.94
C ILE A 62 -2.86 35.00 9.94
N ASN A 63 -3.88 35.64 10.49
CA ASN A 63 -3.99 37.10 10.49
C ASN A 63 -3.15 37.78 11.58
N SER A 64 -2.84 37.07 12.67
CA SER A 64 -2.15 37.68 13.82
C SER A 64 -0.68 37.30 13.98
N HIS A 65 -0.21 36.23 13.32
CA HIS A 65 1.17 35.74 13.44
C HIS A 65 1.95 35.90 12.14
N THR A 66 3.28 35.90 12.27
CA THR A 66 4.16 35.74 11.10
C THR A 66 3.97 34.36 10.48
N LYS A 67 4.36 34.20 9.22
CA LYS A 67 4.25 32.94 8.50
C LYS A 67 5.00 31.81 9.22
N GLU A 68 6.20 32.09 9.70
CA GLU A 68 7.07 31.13 10.38
C GLU A 68 6.46 30.65 11.71
N GLU A 69 5.89 31.56 12.48
CA GLU A 69 5.18 31.24 13.73
C GLU A 69 3.90 30.44 13.47
N ALA A 70 3.11 30.85 12.47
CA ALA A 70 1.91 30.12 12.08
C ALA A 70 2.23 28.69 11.66
N LEU A 71 3.28 28.50 10.85
CA LEU A 71 3.75 27.16 10.45
C LEU A 71 4.17 26.33 11.67
N LYS A 72 4.89 26.92 12.61
CA LYS A 72 5.28 26.23 13.85
C LYS A 72 4.04 25.75 14.62
N ILE A 73 3.01 26.58 14.73
CA ILE A 73 1.75 26.22 15.40
C ILE A 73 1.06 25.07 14.66
N PHE A 74 0.81 25.21 13.36
CA PHE A 74 0.08 24.20 12.58
C PHE A 74 0.79 22.84 12.48
N LEU A 75 2.12 22.84 12.54
CA LEU A 75 2.93 21.63 12.43
C LEU A 75 3.30 21.03 13.80
N THR A 76 2.86 21.63 14.90
CA THR A 76 3.18 21.14 16.24
C THR A 76 2.63 19.72 16.44
N GLY A 77 3.50 18.78 16.81
CA GLY A 77 3.14 17.38 17.05
C GLY A 77 3.05 16.51 15.80
N LEU A 78 3.21 17.08 14.60
CA LEU A 78 3.29 16.32 13.37
C LEU A 78 4.72 15.83 13.13
N VAL A 79 4.84 14.58 12.70
CA VAL A 79 6.12 13.99 12.26
C VAL A 79 6.10 13.90 10.74
N PRO A 80 7.14 14.38 10.04
CA PRO A 80 7.24 14.19 8.60
C PRO A 80 7.15 12.72 8.24
N VAL A 81 6.25 12.37 7.33
CA VAL A 81 6.24 11.02 6.75
C VAL A 81 7.43 10.93 5.81
N GLU A 82 8.38 10.02 6.10
CA GLU A 82 9.46 9.66 5.19
C GLU A 82 8.88 8.94 3.97
N THR A 83 8.23 9.69 3.08
CA THR A 83 7.95 9.19 1.76
C THR A 83 9.29 9.05 1.05
N THR A 84 9.57 7.88 0.46
CA THR A 84 10.72 7.67 -0.41
C THR A 84 10.49 8.42 -1.73
N SER A 85 10.39 9.75 -1.64
CA SER A 85 10.36 10.64 -2.79
C SER A 85 11.75 10.65 -3.40
N LYS A 86 12.01 9.66 -4.28
CA LYS A 86 13.03 9.81 -5.31
C LYS A 86 12.81 11.18 -5.93
N GLN A 87 13.83 12.05 -5.89
CA GLN A 87 13.77 13.42 -6.41
C GLN A 87 13.04 13.45 -7.77
N VAL A 88 11.75 13.82 -7.75
CA VAL A 88 11.03 14.13 -8.98
C VAL A 88 11.49 15.53 -9.32
N LYS A 89 12.27 15.62 -10.41
CA LYS A 89 12.59 16.88 -11.08
C LYS A 89 11.29 17.63 -11.27
N LYS A 90 11.28 18.92 -10.99
CA LYS A 90 10.14 19.85 -11.04
C LYS A 90 9.25 19.62 -12.27
N ASP A 91 8.33 18.66 -12.18
CA ASP A 91 7.25 18.49 -13.14
C ASP A 91 6.17 19.47 -12.71
N VAL A 92 5.89 20.40 -13.61
CA VAL A 92 4.78 21.34 -13.51
C VAL A 92 3.52 20.49 -13.35
N VAL A 93 2.95 20.49 -12.14
CA VAL A 93 1.58 20.01 -11.93
C VAL A 93 0.68 20.95 -12.72
N VAL A 94 0.34 20.53 -13.93
CA VAL A 94 -0.80 21.07 -14.66
C VAL A 94 -2.01 20.51 -13.93
N SER A 95 -2.65 21.35 -13.11
CA SER A 95 -3.96 21.03 -12.56
C SER A 95 -4.95 21.07 -13.72
N ASP A 96 -5.32 19.89 -14.22
CA ASP A 96 -6.42 19.74 -15.17
C ASP A 96 -7.73 19.88 -14.38
N CYS A 97 -8.03 21.11 -13.97
CA CYS A 97 -9.37 21.47 -13.53
C CYS A 97 -10.09 21.90 -14.79
N ASP A 98 -10.79 20.95 -15.41
CA ASP A 98 -11.71 21.24 -16.51
C ASP A 98 -12.67 22.37 -16.11
N ASP A 99 -12.57 23.44 -16.89
CA ASP A 99 -13.43 24.63 -16.90
C ASP A 99 -14.80 24.20 -17.45
N TYR A 100 -15.75 23.91 -16.56
CA TYR A 100 -17.14 23.69 -16.97
C TYR A 100 -17.85 25.04 -17.07
N GLU A 101 -18.03 25.53 -18.31
CA GLU A 101 -18.89 26.67 -18.67
C GLU A 101 -20.36 26.50 -18.26
#